data_AF-A0A6D0I5A9-F1
#
_entry.id   AF-A0A6D0I5A9-F1
#
_cell.length_a   1.000
_cell.length_b   1.000
_cell.length_c   1.000
_cell.angle_alpha   90.00
_cell.angle_beta   90.00
_cell.angle_gamma   90.00
#
_symmetry.space_group_name_H-M   'P 1'
#
loop_
_entity.id
_entity.type
_entity.pdbx_description
1 polymer ?
#
loop_
_entity_poly.entity_id
_entity_poly.type
_entity_poly.pdbx_seq_one_letter_code
_entity_poly.pdbx_strand_id
1 'polypeptide(L)'
;MASVNIHCPRCQSAQVYRHGQNPKGRDRFRCRDCHRVFQLTYTYQARKPGMKEMITEMAFNGAGVRDTARTLKIGINTVIRTFKKLAPTQITSSPVAHADVALICELDEQWSYVGSKARLHWLWYAYNTKTGGVLAYTFGPRTDQTCRELLALLTPFNIGMLTSDDWGSYGRVVPKNKYLTGKIFTQRIERNNLTLRTHIKRLARKTICFSRSVEIHEKVIGAFIEKHIFY
;
A
#
# COMPACT_ATOMS: atom_id res chain seq x y z
N MET A 1 -5.06 1.05 -45.61
CA MET A 1 -3.94 1.45 -44.73
C MET A 1 -4.37 1.20 -43.30
N ALA A 2 -3.69 0.33 -42.56
CA ALA A 2 -4.00 0.11 -41.15
C ALA A 2 -3.54 1.34 -40.34
N SER A 3 -4.49 2.16 -39.90
CA SER A 3 -4.21 3.25 -38.97
C SER A 3 -3.98 2.66 -37.59
N VAL A 4 -2.73 2.68 -37.11
CA VAL A 4 -2.43 2.31 -35.74
C VAL A 4 -2.92 3.45 -34.83
N ASN A 5 -3.99 3.21 -34.08
CA ASN A 5 -4.48 4.16 -33.08
C ASN A 5 -3.50 4.23 -31.89
N ILE A 6 -2.66 5.26 -31.89
CA ILE A 6 -1.66 5.49 -30.84
C ILE A 6 -2.28 6.34 -29.73
N HIS A 7 -2.35 5.78 -28.53
CA HIS A 7 -2.81 6.49 -27.35
C HIS A 7 -1.65 6.89 -26.44
N CYS A 8 -1.77 8.02 -25.76
CA CYS A 8 -0.77 8.44 -24.78
C CYS A 8 -0.77 7.48 -23.58
N PRO A 9 0.38 6.91 -23.18
CA PRO A 9 0.44 6.00 -22.03
C PRO A 9 0.21 6.68 -20.67
N ARG A 10 0.08 8.02 -20.63
CA ARG A 10 -0.18 8.77 -19.39
C ARG A 10 -1.64 9.16 -19.23
N CYS A 11 -2.26 9.75 -20.26
CA CYS A 11 -3.64 10.27 -20.19
C CYS A 11 -4.60 9.56 -21.15
N GLN A 12 -4.15 8.51 -21.85
CA GLN A 12 -4.93 7.73 -22.81
C GLN A 12 -5.51 8.51 -24.00
N SER A 13 -5.20 9.80 -24.16
CA SER A 13 -5.62 10.58 -25.31
C SER A 13 -5.06 10.05 -26.64
N ALA A 14 -5.88 10.09 -27.69
CA ALA A 14 -5.51 9.80 -29.07
C ALA A 14 -4.79 10.98 -29.77
N GLN A 15 -4.73 12.16 -29.13
CA GLN A 15 -4.08 13.36 -29.68
C GLN A 15 -2.55 13.27 -29.57
N VAL A 16 -1.97 12.39 -30.39
CA VAL A 16 -0.54 12.07 -30.40
C VAL A 16 0.05 12.35 -31.78
N TYR A 17 1.23 12.99 -31.81
CA TYR A 17 1.97 13.24 -33.04
C TYR A 17 3.42 12.78 -32.94
N ARG A 18 4.06 12.55 -34.08
CA ARG A 18 5.48 12.17 -34.17
C ARG A 18 6.35 13.38 -33.80
N HIS A 19 7.20 13.22 -32.80
CA HIS A 19 8.09 14.23 -32.22
C HIS A 19 9.57 13.92 -32.52
N GLY A 20 9.84 13.60 -33.80
CA GLY A 20 11.15 13.24 -34.30
C GLY A 20 11.69 11.90 -33.79
N GLN A 21 12.99 11.69 -33.96
CA GLN A 21 13.68 10.46 -33.59
C GLN A 21 14.65 10.69 -32.43
N ASN A 22 15.02 9.62 -31.73
CA ASN A 22 16.15 9.64 -30.80
C ASN A 22 17.49 9.43 -31.56
N PRO A 23 18.66 9.61 -30.92
CA PRO A 23 19.96 9.38 -31.58
C PRO A 23 20.17 7.96 -32.13
N LYS A 24 19.33 7.00 -31.74
CA LYS A 24 19.34 5.61 -32.23
C LYS A 24 18.30 5.36 -33.33
N GLY A 25 17.77 6.42 -33.95
CA GLY A 25 16.81 6.35 -35.06
C GLY A 25 15.39 5.91 -34.69
N ARG A 26 15.04 5.82 -33.39
CA ARG A 26 13.67 5.41 -32.98
C ARG A 26 12.74 6.58 -32.87
N ASP A 27 11.53 6.39 -33.37
CA ASP A 27 10.48 7.39 -33.30
C ASP A 27 10.08 7.71 -31.86
N ARG A 28 9.96 9.01 -31.61
CA ARG A 28 9.38 9.58 -30.40
C ARG A 28 8.02 10.16 -30.77
N PHE A 29 7.09 10.04 -29.85
CA PHE A 29 5.74 10.58 -29.97
C PHE A 29 5.52 11.56 -28.82
N ARG A 30 4.73 12.60 -29.06
CA ARG A 30 4.33 13.56 -28.03
C ARG A 30 2.81 13.69 -28.00
N CYS A 31 2.24 13.60 -26.81
CA CYS A 31 0.83 13.89 -26.59
C CYS A 31 0.60 15.41 -26.58
N ARG A 32 -0.46 15.88 -27.23
CA ARG A 32 -0.83 17.30 -27.22
C ARG A 32 -1.38 17.74 -25.87
N ASP A 33 -2.17 16.89 -25.21
CA ASP A 33 -2.87 17.28 -23.97
C ASP A 33 -1.95 17.32 -22.75
N CYS A 34 -1.14 16.27 -22.55
CA CYS A 34 -0.26 16.19 -21.37
C CYS A 34 1.22 16.47 -21.67
N HIS A 35 1.52 16.85 -22.92
CA HIS A 35 2.88 17.13 -23.43
C HIS A 35 3.92 16.02 -23.23
N ARG A 36 3.49 14.82 -22.87
CA ARG A 36 4.38 13.70 -22.57
C ARG A 36 5.03 13.17 -23.85
N VAL A 37 6.35 13.07 -23.84
CA VAL A 37 7.13 12.38 -24.88
C VAL A 37 7.32 10.90 -24.52
N PHE A 38 7.07 10.01 -25.47
CA PHE A 38 7.20 8.56 -25.30
C PHE A 38 7.65 7.84 -26.58
N GLN A 39 7.97 6.55 -26.46
CA GLN A 39 8.27 5.65 -27.58
C GLN A 39 7.25 4.51 -27.55
N LEU A 40 6.91 3.94 -28.71
CA LEU A 40 6.02 2.76 -28.76
C LEU A 40 6.76 1.51 -28.25
N THR A 41 8.04 1.36 -28.63
CA THR A 41 8.86 0.19 -28.31
C THR A 41 10.15 0.60 -27.59
N TYR A 42 10.10 0.55 -26.26
CA TYR A 42 11.28 0.79 -25.42
C TYR A 42 12.24 -0.40 -25.44
N THR A 43 13.54 -0.12 -25.64
CA THR A 43 14.63 -1.08 -25.38
C THR A 43 14.81 -1.34 -23.90
N TYR A 44 14.82 -0.26 -23.12
CA TYR A 44 15.05 -0.36 -21.69
C TYR A 44 13.79 -0.88 -20.99
N GLN A 45 13.88 -2.09 -20.42
CA GLN A 45 12.75 -2.83 -19.83
C GLN A 45 11.96 -1.99 -18.83
N ALA A 46 12.65 -1.24 -17.95
CA ALA A 46 12.04 -0.37 -16.94
C ALA A 46 11.11 0.73 -17.49
N ARG A 47 11.20 1.05 -18.78
CA ARG A 47 10.38 2.08 -19.44
C ARG A 47 9.20 1.50 -20.19
N LYS A 48 9.11 0.17 -20.32
CA LYS A 48 7.95 -0.47 -20.94
C LYS A 48 6.68 -0.20 -20.12
N PRO A 49 5.52 -0.03 -20.77
CA PRO A 49 4.23 0.03 -20.09
C PRO A 49 4.03 -1.21 -19.20
N GLY A 50 3.37 -1.06 -18.04
CA GLY A 50 3.11 -2.17 -17.11
C GLY A 50 4.29 -2.57 -16.21
N MET A 51 5.50 -2.08 -16.48
CA MET A 51 6.68 -2.52 -15.73
C MET A 51 6.68 -2.03 -14.28
N LYS A 52 6.11 -0.86 -14.00
CA LYS A 52 6.05 -0.33 -12.62
C LYS A 52 5.04 -1.11 -11.79
N GLU A 53 3.92 -1.45 -12.40
CA GLU A 53 2.86 -2.25 -11.84
C GLU A 53 3.41 -3.65 -11.51
N MET A 54 4.17 -4.25 -12.43
CA MET A 54 4.85 -5.53 -12.19
C MET A 54 5.86 -5.47 -11.04
N ILE A 55 6.63 -4.38 -10.91
CA ILE A 55 7.55 -4.18 -9.77
C ILE A 55 6.79 -4.21 -8.44
N THR A 56 5.64 -3.54 -8.39
CA THR A 56 4.78 -3.48 -7.21
C THR A 56 4.13 -4.83 -6.91
N GLU A 57 3.58 -5.50 -7.93
CA GLU A 57 3.03 -6.86 -7.81
C GLU A 57 4.05 -7.86 -7.27
N MET A 58 5.29 -7.79 -7.73
CA MET A 58 6.35 -8.65 -7.21
C MET A 58 6.55 -8.43 -5.71
N ALA A 59 6.54 -7.19 -5.23
CA ALA A 59 6.67 -6.90 -3.80
C ALA A 59 5.47 -7.39 -2.98
N PHE A 60 4.27 -7.34 -3.55
CA PHE A 60 3.02 -7.82 -2.95
C PHE A 60 2.94 -9.34 -2.89
N ASN A 61 3.73 -10.03 -3.73
CA ASN A 61 3.88 -11.48 -3.72
C ASN A 61 5.18 -11.92 -3.03
N GLY A 62 5.68 -11.11 -2.09
CA GLY A 62 6.81 -11.48 -1.24
C GLY A 62 8.19 -11.39 -1.90
N ALA A 63 8.32 -10.87 -3.12
CA ALA A 63 9.64 -10.71 -3.74
C ALA A 63 10.43 -9.56 -3.11
N GLY A 64 11.74 -9.77 -2.95
CA GLY A 64 12.67 -8.75 -2.49
C GLY A 64 13.17 -7.86 -3.62
N VAL A 65 13.70 -6.67 -3.31
CA VAL A 65 14.21 -5.69 -4.30
C VAL A 65 15.19 -6.32 -5.31
N ARG A 66 16.14 -7.13 -4.82
CA ARG A 66 17.14 -7.80 -5.67
C ARG A 66 16.51 -8.88 -6.53
N ASP A 67 15.50 -9.55 -6.00
CA ASP A 67 14.80 -10.62 -6.71
C ASP A 67 13.99 -10.04 -7.87
N THR A 68 13.18 -9.01 -7.59
CA THR A 68 12.48 -8.21 -8.61
C THR A 68 13.42 -7.68 -9.69
N ALA A 69 14.58 -7.15 -9.30
CA ALA A 69 15.57 -6.64 -10.25
C ALA A 69 16.10 -7.73 -11.19
N ARG A 70 16.41 -8.92 -10.66
CA ARG A 70 16.88 -10.07 -11.46
C ARG A 70 15.78 -10.59 -12.39
N THR A 71 14.59 -10.83 -11.86
CA THR A 71 13.46 -11.39 -12.63
C THR A 71 13.03 -10.47 -13.76
N LEU A 72 12.91 -9.16 -13.50
CA LEU A 72 12.47 -8.18 -14.50
C LEU A 72 13.62 -7.65 -15.36
N LYS A 73 14.87 -8.08 -15.10
CA LYS A 73 16.09 -7.62 -15.79
C LYS A 73 16.20 -6.08 -15.81
N ILE A 74 16.00 -5.47 -14.65
CA ILE A 74 16.09 -4.01 -14.43
C ILE A 74 17.08 -3.66 -13.33
N GLY A 75 17.55 -2.42 -13.30
CA GLY A 75 18.44 -1.95 -12.24
C GLY A 75 17.74 -1.89 -10.87
N ILE A 76 18.47 -2.25 -9.81
CA ILE A 76 17.99 -2.20 -8.41
C ILE A 76 17.47 -0.80 -8.04
N ASN A 77 18.17 0.24 -8.49
CA ASN A 77 17.78 1.63 -8.23
C ASN A 77 16.43 1.98 -8.86
N THR A 78 16.05 1.35 -9.97
CA THR A 78 14.73 1.54 -10.58
C THR A 78 13.65 0.98 -9.67
N VAL A 79 13.81 -0.24 -9.15
CA VAL A 79 12.87 -0.86 -8.20
C VAL A 79 12.68 0.02 -6.96
N ILE A 80 13.79 0.47 -6.36
CA ILE A 80 13.77 1.36 -5.19
C ILE A 80 13.04 2.67 -5.49
N ARG A 81 13.35 3.31 -6.62
CA ARG A 81 12.69 4.56 -7.04
C ARG A 81 11.20 4.37 -7.29
N THR A 82 10.77 3.22 -7.81
CA THR A 82 9.35 2.90 -7.97
C THR A 82 8.66 2.84 -6.62
N PHE A 83 9.22 2.14 -5.63
CA PHE A 83 8.62 2.08 -4.30
C PHE A 83 8.57 3.44 -3.60
N LYS A 84 9.61 4.27 -3.74
CA LYS A 84 9.60 5.65 -3.20
C LYS A 84 8.55 6.56 -3.84
N LYS A 85 8.06 6.22 -5.04
CA LYS A 85 7.02 6.99 -5.73
C LYS A 85 5.60 6.56 -5.39
N LEU A 86 5.43 5.46 -4.65
CA LEU A 86 4.13 5.10 -4.10
C LEU A 86 3.70 6.18 -3.11
N ALA A 87 2.41 6.51 -3.14
CA ALA A 87 1.79 7.49 -2.25
C ALA A 87 0.43 6.95 -1.80
N PRO A 88 0.41 5.86 -1.01
CA PRO A 88 -0.83 5.24 -0.58
C PRO A 88 -1.57 6.13 0.42
N THR A 89 -2.89 6.07 0.37
CA THR A 89 -3.76 6.74 1.36
C THR A 89 -3.89 5.91 2.64
N GLN A 90 -3.96 6.59 3.80
CA GLN A 90 -4.06 5.95 5.11
C GLN A 90 -5.49 5.58 5.52
N ILE A 91 -6.47 6.16 4.81
CA ILE A 91 -7.90 5.99 5.06
C ILE A 91 -8.55 5.48 3.79
N THR A 92 -9.47 4.54 3.95
CA THR A 92 -10.27 4.01 2.86
C THR A 92 -11.21 5.07 2.30
N SER A 93 -11.27 5.19 0.98
CA SER A 93 -12.17 6.10 0.24
C SER A 93 -13.57 5.50 -0.01
N SER A 94 -13.90 4.38 0.64
CA SER A 94 -15.12 3.62 0.40
C SER A 94 -16.40 4.35 0.84
N PRO A 95 -17.50 4.21 0.07
CA PRO A 95 -18.81 4.74 0.42
C PRO A 95 -19.40 4.14 1.71
N VAL A 96 -18.76 3.12 2.32
CA VAL A 96 -19.14 2.62 3.65
C VAL A 96 -19.08 3.70 4.73
N ALA A 97 -18.30 4.78 4.53
CA ALA A 97 -18.35 5.97 5.38
C ALA A 97 -19.74 6.66 5.41
N HIS A 98 -20.61 6.37 4.42
CA HIS A 98 -21.91 7.02 4.23
C HIS A 98 -23.12 6.07 4.38
N ALA A 99 -22.91 4.82 4.80
CA ALA A 99 -24.02 3.91 5.09
C ALA A 99 -24.51 4.12 6.54
N ASP A 100 -25.82 4.20 6.75
CA ASP A 100 -26.48 4.34 8.07
C ASP A 100 -26.29 3.13 9.01
N VAL A 101 -25.37 2.22 8.68
CA VAL A 101 -25.13 0.99 9.43
C VAL A 101 -23.92 1.18 10.34
N ALA A 102 -24.15 1.05 11.65
CA ALA A 102 -23.08 1.07 12.64
C ALA A 102 -22.06 -0.06 12.36
N LEU A 103 -20.79 0.34 12.20
CA LEU A 103 -19.68 -0.57 11.95
C LEU A 103 -19.16 -1.20 13.24
N ILE A 104 -18.66 -2.43 13.12
CA ILE A 104 -17.94 -3.14 14.18
C ILE A 104 -16.50 -3.32 13.70
N CYS A 105 -15.56 -2.73 14.41
CA CYS A 105 -14.15 -2.78 14.04
C CYS A 105 -13.31 -3.51 15.10
N GLU A 106 -12.37 -4.31 14.60
CA GLU A 106 -11.28 -4.91 15.36
C GLU A 106 -10.05 -4.01 15.22
N LEU A 107 -9.42 -3.63 16.33
CA LEU A 107 -8.18 -2.88 16.37
C LEU A 107 -7.06 -3.82 16.82
N ASP A 108 -5.93 -3.74 16.13
CA ASP A 108 -4.75 -4.52 16.48
C ASP A 108 -3.48 -3.84 15.95
N GLU A 109 -2.35 -4.26 16.49
CA GLU A 109 -1.04 -3.81 16.09
C GLU A 109 -0.12 -4.97 15.72
N GLN A 110 0.65 -4.75 14.65
CA GLN A 110 1.71 -5.67 14.27
C GLN A 110 3.03 -4.94 14.10
N TRP A 111 4.05 -5.45 14.79
CA TRP A 111 5.41 -4.98 14.65
C TRP A 111 6.20 -5.74 13.58
N SER A 112 7.18 -5.02 13.01
CA SER A 112 8.27 -5.55 12.20
C SER A 112 9.58 -4.80 12.52
N TYR A 113 10.65 -5.11 11.80
CA TYR A 113 11.96 -4.46 11.97
C TYR A 113 12.30 -3.57 10.78
N VAL A 114 12.92 -2.42 11.04
CA VAL A 114 13.45 -1.54 9.99
C VAL A 114 14.89 -1.13 10.29
N GLY A 115 15.82 -1.46 9.40
CA GLY A 115 17.25 -1.14 9.50
C GLY A 115 18.02 -2.09 10.43
N SER A 116 17.49 -2.38 11.61
CA SER A 116 18.06 -3.36 12.55
C SER A 116 16.97 -4.00 13.42
N LYS A 117 17.28 -5.13 14.08
CA LYS A 117 16.35 -5.81 15.00
C LYS A 117 16.05 -5.01 16.28
N ALA A 118 16.90 -4.04 16.62
CA ALA A 118 16.67 -3.12 17.74
C ALA A 118 15.60 -2.06 17.41
N ARG A 119 15.31 -1.84 16.12
CA ARG A 119 14.38 -0.81 15.65
C ARG A 119 13.06 -1.45 15.25
N LEU A 120 12.18 -1.56 16.25
CA LEU A 120 10.79 -1.94 16.04
C LEU A 120 10.03 -0.84 15.31
N HIS A 121 9.13 -1.25 14.42
CA HIS A 121 8.24 -0.36 13.70
C HIS A 121 6.85 -1.01 13.65
N TRP A 122 5.84 -0.29 14.15
CA TRP A 122 4.50 -0.85 14.33
C TRP A 122 3.54 -0.31 13.28
N LEU A 123 2.79 -1.23 12.70
CA LEU A 123 1.58 -0.96 11.94
C LEU A 123 0.41 -1.08 12.91
N TRP A 124 -0.37 -0.01 13.01
CA TRP A 124 -1.65 0.05 13.73
C TRP A 124 -2.75 0.13 12.70
N TYR A 125 -3.82 -0.64 12.84
CA TYR A 125 -4.92 -0.56 11.88
C TYR A 125 -6.26 -1.03 12.45
N ALA A 126 -7.33 -0.59 11.79
CA ALA A 126 -8.70 -0.94 12.13
C ALA A 126 -9.33 -1.78 11.03
N TYR A 127 -9.77 -2.99 11.38
CA TYR A 127 -10.37 -3.95 10.47
C TYR A 127 -11.89 -4.00 10.68
N ASN A 128 -12.65 -3.75 9.62
CA ASN A 128 -14.10 -3.87 9.64
C ASN A 128 -14.51 -5.33 9.49
N THR A 129 -15.17 -5.84 10.51
CA THR A 129 -15.61 -7.24 10.55
C THR A 129 -16.71 -7.53 9.53
N LYS A 130 -17.59 -6.58 9.23
CA LYS A 130 -18.74 -6.80 8.32
C LYS A 130 -18.32 -6.82 6.86
N THR A 131 -17.51 -5.86 6.43
CA THR A 131 -17.07 -5.75 5.02
C THR A 131 -15.84 -6.60 4.74
N GLY A 132 -15.06 -6.95 5.76
CA GLY A 132 -13.85 -7.74 5.60
C GLY A 132 -12.65 -6.95 5.08
N GLY A 133 -12.61 -5.63 5.33
CA GLY A 133 -11.55 -4.73 4.88
C GLY A 133 -10.99 -3.82 5.98
N VAL A 134 -9.85 -3.18 5.70
CA VAL A 134 -9.24 -2.19 6.61
C VAL A 134 -9.86 -0.82 6.35
N LEU A 135 -10.30 -0.13 7.40
CA LEU A 135 -10.86 1.23 7.29
C LEU A 135 -9.77 2.30 7.30
N ALA A 136 -8.82 2.15 8.22
CA ALA A 136 -7.70 3.06 8.37
C ALA A 136 -6.49 2.35 8.98
N TYR A 137 -5.31 2.88 8.69
CA TYR A 137 -4.06 2.44 9.31
C TYR A 137 -3.13 3.62 9.60
N THR A 138 -2.24 3.46 10.58
CA THR A 138 -1.16 4.39 10.87
C THR A 138 0.12 3.64 11.26
N PHE A 139 1.27 4.31 11.15
CA PHE A 139 2.56 3.81 11.60
C PHE A 139 3.05 4.65 12.78
N GLY A 140 3.55 3.99 13.82
CA GLY A 140 4.07 4.70 14.98
C GLY A 140 4.62 3.75 16.05
N PRO A 141 5.21 4.28 17.12
CA PRO A 141 5.58 3.46 18.27
C PRO A 141 4.31 2.93 18.98
N ARG A 142 4.49 1.93 19.85
CA ARG A 142 3.37 1.39 20.63
C ARG A 142 2.99 2.33 21.78
N THR A 143 2.28 3.41 21.48
CA THR A 143 1.95 4.49 22.43
C THR A 143 0.49 4.94 22.33
N ASP A 144 -0.02 5.55 23.39
CA ASP A 144 -1.37 6.13 23.43
C ASP A 144 -1.56 7.22 22.35
N GLN A 145 -0.49 7.92 21.97
CA GLN A 145 -0.54 8.95 20.93
C GLN A 145 -0.84 8.35 19.55
N THR A 146 -0.15 7.28 19.17
CA THR A 146 -0.40 6.58 17.90
C THR A 146 -1.79 5.95 17.88
N CYS A 147 -2.29 5.47 19.02
CA CYS A 147 -3.68 5.03 19.14
C CYS A 147 -4.68 6.17 18.86
N ARG A 148 -4.44 7.38 19.39
CA ARG A 148 -5.29 8.56 19.10
C ARG A 148 -5.26 8.95 17.63
N GLU A 149 -4.11 8.89 16.99
CA GLU A 149 -3.97 9.15 15.55
C GLU A 149 -4.81 8.17 14.73
N LEU A 150 -4.79 6.88 15.06
CA LEU A 150 -5.65 5.89 14.41
C LEU A 150 -7.14 6.22 14.62
N LEU A 151 -7.56 6.54 15.85
CA LEU A 151 -8.95 6.89 16.14
C LEU A 151 -9.38 8.17 15.44
N ALA A 152 -8.49 9.15 15.28
CA ALA A 152 -8.77 10.37 14.53
C ALA A 152 -9.11 10.08 13.06
N LEU A 153 -8.38 9.14 12.43
CA LEU A 153 -8.70 8.66 11.07
C LEU A 153 -10.05 7.94 10.99
N LEU A 154 -10.53 7.39 12.10
CA LEU A 154 -11.81 6.69 12.16
C LEU A 154 -13.02 7.61 12.41
N THR A 155 -12.80 8.89 12.74
CA THR A 155 -13.87 9.86 13.00
C THR A 155 -14.90 10.03 11.88
N PRO A 156 -14.58 9.88 10.58
CA PRO A 156 -15.56 9.99 9.52
C PRO A 156 -16.54 8.80 9.44
N PHE A 157 -16.26 7.69 10.13
CA PHE A 157 -17.06 6.47 10.05
C PHE A 157 -18.03 6.36 11.24
N ASN A 158 -19.25 5.89 10.98
CA ASN A 158 -20.21 5.58 12.03
C ASN A 158 -19.86 4.25 12.72
N ILE A 159 -18.95 4.30 13.70
CA ILE A 159 -18.53 3.12 14.46
C ILE A 159 -19.43 2.93 15.68
N GLY A 160 -20.14 1.80 15.69
CA GLY A 160 -20.96 1.37 16.82
C GLY A 160 -20.14 0.67 17.90
N MET A 161 -19.15 -0.13 17.49
CA MET A 161 -18.37 -0.96 18.42
C MET A 161 -16.91 -1.11 17.97
N LEU A 162 -16.01 -0.99 18.94
CA LEU A 162 -14.58 -1.19 18.82
C LEU A 162 -14.18 -2.37 19.70
N THR A 163 -13.43 -3.29 19.11
CA THR A 163 -12.91 -4.48 19.78
C THR A 163 -11.40 -4.52 19.67
N SER A 164 -10.70 -4.86 20.74
CA SER A 164 -9.26 -5.11 20.68
C SER A 164 -8.85 -6.12 21.75
N ASP A 165 -7.56 -6.45 21.76
CA ASP A 165 -6.97 -7.17 22.86
C ASP A 165 -6.91 -6.31 24.13
N ASP A 166 -6.53 -6.92 25.25
CA ASP A 166 -6.48 -6.26 26.57
C ASP A 166 -5.24 -5.37 26.74
N TRP A 167 -4.83 -4.68 25.68
CA TRP A 167 -3.73 -3.73 25.76
C TRP A 167 -4.19 -2.42 26.39
N GLY A 168 -3.45 -1.98 27.41
CA GLY A 168 -3.86 -0.84 28.26
C GLY A 168 -4.00 0.50 27.53
N SER A 169 -3.39 0.69 26.35
CA SER A 169 -3.59 1.90 25.54
C SER A 169 -5.02 2.01 25.02
N TYR A 170 -5.62 0.90 24.56
CA TYR A 170 -7.01 0.90 24.09
C TYR A 170 -7.98 1.20 25.24
N GLY A 171 -7.77 0.59 26.41
CA GLY A 171 -8.59 0.86 27.60
C GLY A 171 -8.53 2.31 28.12
N ARG A 172 -7.44 3.05 27.84
CA ARG A 172 -7.29 4.46 28.23
C ARG A 172 -7.84 5.44 27.21
N VAL A 173 -7.78 5.10 25.92
CA VAL A 173 -8.05 6.05 24.82
C VAL A 173 -9.41 5.81 24.16
N VAL A 174 -9.88 4.56 24.09
CA VAL A 174 -11.13 4.21 23.43
C VAL A 174 -12.33 4.53 24.34
N PRO A 175 -13.41 5.14 23.83
CA PRO A 175 -14.63 5.38 24.62
C PRO A 175 -15.21 4.09 25.20
N LYS A 176 -15.32 4.02 26.54
CA LYS A 176 -15.77 2.82 27.27
C LYS A 176 -17.16 2.32 26.86
N ASN A 177 -18.03 3.22 26.41
CA ASN A 177 -19.39 2.88 25.96
C ASN A 177 -19.42 2.10 24.63
N LYS A 178 -18.33 2.12 23.86
CA LYS A 178 -18.23 1.44 22.56
C LYS A 178 -17.15 0.36 22.55
N TYR A 179 -16.49 0.10 23.67
CA TYR A 179 -15.29 -0.72 23.74
C TYR A 179 -15.56 -2.09 24.35
N LEU A 180 -15.21 -3.14 23.63
CA LEU A 180 -15.23 -4.51 24.13
C LEU A 180 -13.85 -5.14 24.03
N THR A 181 -13.36 -5.67 25.15
CA THR A 181 -12.08 -6.37 25.20
C THR A 181 -12.30 -7.87 25.09
N GLY A 182 -11.51 -8.56 24.26
CA GLY A 182 -11.42 -10.01 24.34
C GLY A 182 -10.92 -10.67 23.07
N LYS A 183 -10.08 -11.72 23.23
CA LYS A 183 -9.49 -12.48 22.12
C LYS A 183 -10.50 -13.19 21.21
N ILE A 184 -11.71 -13.43 21.72
CA ILE A 184 -12.80 -14.02 20.92
C ILE A 184 -13.23 -13.06 19.80
N PHE A 185 -13.09 -11.75 20.04
CA PHE A 185 -13.50 -10.71 19.11
C PHE A 185 -12.40 -10.28 18.13
N THR A 186 -11.14 -10.72 18.30
CA THR A 186 -9.99 -10.30 17.46
C THR A 186 -9.57 -11.34 16.40
N GLN A 187 -10.38 -12.37 16.18
CA GLN A 187 -10.01 -13.49 15.31
C GLN A 187 -9.84 -13.09 13.84
N ARG A 188 -10.61 -12.10 13.35
CA ARG A 188 -10.57 -11.72 11.93
C ARG A 188 -9.33 -10.88 11.64
N ILE A 189 -9.00 -9.93 12.52
CA ILE A 189 -7.80 -9.11 12.40
C ILE A 189 -6.53 -9.95 12.59
N GLU A 190 -6.55 -10.95 13.47
CA GLU A 190 -5.46 -11.92 13.60
C GLU A 190 -5.23 -12.73 12.31
N ARG A 191 -6.32 -13.16 11.65
CA ARG A 191 -6.22 -13.79 10.32
C ARG A 191 -5.68 -12.82 9.27
N ASN A 192 -6.09 -11.55 9.29
CA ASN A 192 -5.59 -10.55 8.34
C ASN A 192 -4.09 -10.24 8.57
N ASN A 193 -3.62 -10.22 9.81
CA ASN A 193 -2.20 -10.14 10.14
C ASN A 193 -1.40 -11.27 9.49
N LEU A 194 -1.93 -12.50 9.48
CA LEU A 194 -1.30 -13.62 8.79
C LEU A 194 -1.25 -13.42 7.27
N THR A 195 -2.33 -12.91 6.66
CA THR A 195 -2.37 -12.54 5.23
C THR A 195 -1.29 -11.51 4.91
N LEU A 196 -1.20 -10.43 5.69
CA LEU A 196 -0.17 -9.41 5.54
C LEU A 196 1.25 -9.98 5.62
N ARG A 197 1.52 -10.91 6.56
CA ARG A 197 2.85 -11.55 6.68
C ARG A 197 3.17 -12.48 5.52
N THR A 198 2.16 -13.13 4.94
CA THR A 198 2.33 -14.07 3.82
C THR A 198 2.72 -13.31 2.55
N HIS A 199 2.04 -12.20 2.27
CA HIS A 199 2.25 -11.41 1.06
C HIS A 199 3.41 -10.43 1.19
N ILE A 200 3.54 -9.77 2.34
CA ILE A 200 4.57 -8.75 2.56
C ILE A 200 5.73 -9.38 3.32
N LYS A 201 6.75 -9.81 2.57
CA LYS A 201 7.96 -10.42 3.14
C LYS A 201 8.65 -9.57 4.22
N ARG A 202 8.49 -8.24 4.17
CA ARG A 202 9.06 -7.28 5.14
C ARG A 202 8.40 -7.33 6.53
N LEU A 203 7.22 -7.95 6.65
CA LEU A 203 6.49 -8.15 7.91
C LEU A 203 6.82 -9.50 8.56
N ALA A 204 7.59 -10.37 7.91
CA ALA A 204 7.91 -11.69 8.42
C ALA A 204 8.95 -11.62 9.57
N ARG A 205 8.50 -11.97 10.80
CA ARG A 205 9.27 -11.82 12.05
C ARG A 205 10.55 -12.66 12.17
N LYS A 206 10.62 -13.84 11.53
CA LYS A 206 11.71 -14.83 11.70
C LYS A 206 12.74 -14.85 10.56
N THR A 207 12.77 -13.83 9.70
CA THR A 207 13.65 -13.84 8.51
C THR A 207 14.73 -12.76 8.58
N ILE A 208 15.81 -12.95 7.80
CA ILE A 208 16.83 -11.92 7.54
C ILE A 208 16.31 -10.78 6.64
N CYS A 209 15.07 -10.85 6.17
CA CYS A 209 14.49 -9.98 5.15
C CYS A 209 13.66 -8.86 5.76
N PHE A 210 14.32 -7.86 6.34
CA PHE A 210 13.68 -6.65 6.86
C PHE A 210 13.95 -5.43 5.96
N SER A 211 13.08 -4.41 6.05
CA SER A 211 13.27 -3.16 5.30
C SER A 211 14.49 -2.41 5.81
N ARG A 212 15.30 -1.82 4.92
CA ARG A 212 16.39 -0.90 5.31
C ARG A 212 15.97 0.56 5.43
N SER A 213 14.76 0.89 4.98
CA SER A 213 14.24 2.25 4.90
C SER A 213 12.79 2.26 5.39
N VAL A 214 12.49 3.16 6.32
CA VAL A 214 11.14 3.39 6.86
C VAL A 214 10.21 3.82 5.73
N GLU A 215 10.62 4.81 4.94
CA GLU A 215 9.86 5.33 3.79
C GLU A 215 9.36 4.20 2.86
N ILE A 216 10.24 3.28 2.45
CA ILE A 216 9.86 2.18 1.56
C ILE A 216 8.99 1.15 2.30
N HIS A 217 9.24 0.94 3.59
CA HIS A 217 8.49 0.01 4.39
C HIS A 217 7.01 0.43 4.48
N GLU A 218 6.78 1.67 4.91
CA GLU A 218 5.45 2.25 5.03
C GLU A 218 4.73 2.32 3.69
N LYS A 219 5.41 2.81 2.64
CA LYS A 219 4.83 2.94 1.29
C LYS A 219 4.41 1.62 0.67
N VAL A 220 5.21 0.56 0.83
CA VAL A 220 4.88 -0.75 0.26
C VAL A 220 3.71 -1.40 1.02
N ILE A 221 3.70 -1.29 2.35
CA ILE A 221 2.59 -1.82 3.16
C ILE A 221 1.31 -1.05 2.86
N GLY A 222 1.37 0.28 2.89
CA GLY A 222 0.21 1.12 2.58
C GLY A 222 -0.34 0.84 1.19
N ALA A 223 0.50 0.72 0.17
CA ALA A 223 0.05 0.42 -1.18
C ALA A 223 -0.55 -0.99 -1.32
N PHE A 224 -0.10 -1.95 -0.52
CA PHE A 224 -0.71 -3.28 -0.48
C PHE A 224 -2.09 -3.24 0.17
N ILE A 225 -2.20 -2.55 1.31
CA ILE A 225 -3.47 -2.37 2.02
C ILE A 225 -4.47 -1.65 1.11
N GLU A 226 -4.07 -0.53 0.51
CA GLU A 226 -4.91 0.26 -0.40
C GLU A 226 -5.41 -0.55 -1.60
N LYS A 227 -4.57 -1.43 -2.15
CA LYS A 227 -4.93 -2.20 -3.34
C LYS A 227 -5.77 -3.45 -3.05
N HIS A 228 -5.52 -4.13 -1.94
CA HIS A 228 -6.03 -5.49 -1.70
C HIS A 228 -6.91 -5.63 -0.47
N ILE A 229 -6.90 -4.66 0.45
CA ILE A 229 -7.52 -4.80 1.77
C ILE A 229 -8.47 -3.63 2.09
N PHE A 230 -8.29 -2.44 1.49
CA PHE A 230 -9.30 -1.39 1.52
C PHE A 230 -10.57 -1.87 0.79
N TYR A 231 -11.72 -1.55 1.37
CA TYR A 231 -13.04 -1.91 0.84
C TYR A 231 -14.03 -0.79 1.04
#